data_AF-A0A1D3L8K6-F1
#
_entry.id   AF-A0A1D3L8K6-F1
#
_cell.length_a   1.000
_cell.length_b   1.000
_cell.length_c   1.000
_cell.angle_alpha   90.00
_cell.angle_beta   90.00
_cell.angle_gamma   90.00
#
_symmetry.space_group_name_H-M   'P 1'
#
loop_
_entity.id
_entity.type
_entity.pdbx_description
1 polymer ?
#
loop_
_entity_poly.entity_id
_entity_poly.type
_entity_poly.pdbx_seq_one_letter_code
_entity_poly.pdbx_strand_id
1 'polypeptide(L)'
;MERQWMCETFLAADKIINREDDANMKMEEIDKNSSYYGFCPNKKCLTNVQRIGVMTTYVFLKVKAEKNNEHGEYFLMWLSDKLFKMHKEDKIEGENNRITLDEAYKKYLDKDIGDYKYWNLLGKASGLKNANLRHMNEFYKLLKHICKTIMHHKIKPTEYTSHLQNSTNSSNQYMLLYQNFSKCDSYLHLLDNLKKTYEKFRSTIKNGDPNLESSLQTLTTIENTDSYFVEGFSTFDFSNSKCQSEYDDSILEKSKKTEARTKQKDNGADTLESKDKVVDGSQSKENAKGSEHTDPG
;
A
#
# COMPACT_ATOMS: atom_id res chain seq x y z
N MET A 1 4.05 -19.48 8.86
CA MET A 1 3.84 -20.44 7.75
C MET A 1 2.71 -20.01 6.81
N GLU A 2 1.49 -19.70 7.28
CA GLU A 2 0.36 -19.41 6.36
C GLU A 2 0.52 -18.20 5.43
N ARG A 3 1.05 -17.07 5.91
CA ARG A 3 1.18 -15.88 5.04
C ARG A 3 2.37 -15.93 4.08
N GLN A 4 3.37 -16.76 4.39
CA GLN A 4 4.53 -16.95 3.52
C GLN A 4 4.12 -17.65 2.23
N TRP A 5 3.33 -18.72 2.31
CA TRP A 5 2.91 -19.44 1.11
C TRP A 5 1.96 -18.61 0.25
N MET A 6 1.11 -17.77 0.85
CA MET A 6 0.25 -16.83 0.13
C MET A 6 1.08 -15.80 -0.65
N CYS A 7 2.04 -15.15 0.01
CA CYS A 7 2.94 -14.20 -0.64
C CYS A 7 3.78 -14.84 -1.74
N GLU A 8 4.30 -16.04 -1.50
CA GLU A 8 4.99 -16.84 -2.50
C GLU A 8 4.10 -17.11 -3.73
N THR A 9 2.82 -17.43 -3.50
CA THR A 9 1.85 -17.68 -4.58
C THR A 9 1.63 -16.44 -5.45
N PHE A 10 1.37 -15.27 -4.83
CA PHE A 10 1.16 -14.03 -5.58
C PHE A 10 2.40 -13.61 -6.37
N LEU A 11 3.59 -13.65 -5.73
CA LEU A 11 4.84 -13.25 -6.39
C LEU A 11 5.25 -14.23 -7.50
N ALA A 12 5.08 -15.54 -7.31
CA ALA A 12 5.33 -16.52 -8.37
C ALA A 12 4.37 -16.31 -9.54
N ALA A 13 3.09 -16.06 -9.26
CA ALA A 13 2.10 -15.78 -10.29
C ALA A 13 2.45 -14.52 -11.11
N ASP A 14 2.91 -13.46 -10.44
CA ASP A 14 3.40 -12.25 -11.10
C ASP A 14 4.55 -12.54 -12.07
N LYS A 15 5.56 -13.28 -11.61
CA LYS A 15 6.72 -13.64 -12.43
C LYS A 15 6.34 -14.41 -13.69
N ILE A 16 5.43 -15.38 -13.56
CA ILE A 16 4.95 -16.20 -14.69
C ILE A 16 4.21 -15.32 -15.72
N ILE A 17 3.30 -14.46 -15.26
CA ILE A 17 2.53 -13.58 -16.15
C ILE A 17 3.47 -12.59 -16.85
N ASN A 18 4.43 -12.03 -16.13
CA ASN A 18 5.41 -11.06 -16.64
C ASN A 18 6.53 -11.70 -17.49
N ARG A 19 6.61 -13.03 -17.56
CA ARG A 19 7.69 -13.78 -18.24
C ARG A 19 9.09 -13.44 -17.70
N GLU A 20 9.21 -13.31 -16.38
CA GLU A 20 10.50 -13.08 -15.72
C GLU A 20 11.37 -14.36 -15.78
N ASP A 21 12.65 -14.21 -16.13
CA ASP A 21 13.58 -15.33 -16.37
C ASP A 21 13.86 -16.19 -15.12
N ASP A 22 13.62 -15.64 -13.92
CA ASP A 22 13.82 -16.28 -12.62
C ASP A 22 12.51 -16.81 -11.99
N ALA A 23 11.49 -17.05 -12.82
CA ALA A 23 10.26 -17.70 -12.38
C ALA A 23 10.55 -19.16 -11.98
N ASN A 24 10.44 -19.46 -10.68
CA ASN A 24 10.65 -20.80 -10.12
C ASN A 24 9.63 -21.85 -10.57
N MET A 25 8.56 -21.43 -11.25
CA MET A 25 7.51 -22.29 -11.78
C MET A 25 7.22 -21.85 -13.20
N LYS A 26 7.04 -22.82 -14.10
CA LYS A 26 6.66 -22.55 -15.49
C LYS A 26 5.16 -22.73 -15.70
N MET A 27 4.62 -22.12 -16.74
CA MET A 27 3.20 -22.29 -17.10
C MET A 27 2.87 -23.77 -17.37
N GLU A 28 3.84 -24.52 -17.89
CA GLU A 28 3.76 -25.96 -18.16
C GLU A 28 3.80 -26.82 -16.89
N GLU A 29 4.23 -26.28 -15.74
CA GLU A 29 4.24 -27.03 -14.46
C GLU A 29 2.89 -26.96 -13.74
N ILE A 30 2.06 -25.96 -14.09
CA ILE A 30 0.66 -25.87 -13.68
C ILE A 30 -0.17 -27.00 -14.35
N ASP A 31 0.33 -27.59 -15.45
CA ASP A 31 -0.30 -28.61 -16.32
C ASP A 31 -0.69 -29.91 -15.61
N LYS A 32 -0.06 -30.21 -14.47
CA LYS A 32 -0.32 -31.45 -13.74
C LYS A 32 -1.70 -31.49 -13.07
N ASN A 33 -2.46 -30.39 -13.06
CA ASN A 33 -3.84 -30.37 -12.56
C ASN A 33 -4.81 -29.78 -13.59
N SER A 34 -5.71 -30.63 -14.09
CA SER A 34 -6.69 -30.31 -15.15
C SER A 34 -7.64 -29.16 -14.79
N SER A 35 -7.89 -28.90 -13.50
CA SER A 35 -8.90 -27.93 -13.05
C SER A 35 -8.57 -26.47 -13.37
N TYR A 36 -7.32 -26.14 -13.71
CA TYR A 36 -6.90 -24.76 -13.98
C TYR A 36 -7.05 -24.36 -15.47
N TYR A 37 -7.16 -25.33 -16.38
CA TYR A 37 -7.04 -25.11 -17.83
C TYR A 37 -8.35 -24.89 -18.58
N GLY A 38 -9.48 -24.74 -17.88
CA GLY A 38 -10.77 -24.41 -18.53
C GLY A 38 -10.69 -23.19 -19.48
N PHE A 39 -9.70 -22.34 -19.25
CA PHE A 39 -9.41 -21.06 -19.91
C PHE A 39 -8.44 -21.15 -21.09
N CYS A 40 -7.90 -22.34 -21.35
CA CYS A 40 -6.69 -22.51 -22.12
C CYS A 40 -6.91 -23.57 -23.20
N PRO A 41 -7.36 -23.16 -24.40
CA PRO A 41 -7.59 -24.06 -25.51
C PRO A 41 -6.35 -24.91 -25.79
N ASN A 42 -6.55 -26.23 -25.87
CA ASN A 42 -5.49 -27.22 -26.10
C ASN A 42 -4.32 -27.12 -25.09
N LYS A 43 -4.54 -26.53 -23.91
CA LYS A 43 -3.54 -26.30 -22.86
C LYS A 43 -2.32 -25.44 -23.27
N LYS A 44 -2.43 -24.65 -24.35
CA LYS A 44 -1.27 -23.87 -24.87
C LYS A 44 -1.16 -22.43 -24.37
N CYS A 45 -2.25 -21.83 -23.86
CA CYS A 45 -2.30 -20.52 -23.16
C CYS A 45 -1.44 -19.45 -23.86
N LEU A 46 -1.75 -19.24 -25.14
CA LEU A 46 -0.90 -18.49 -26.05
C LEU A 46 -1.00 -16.97 -25.80
N THR A 47 -2.17 -16.50 -25.38
CA THR A 47 -2.43 -15.07 -25.13
C THR A 47 -2.20 -14.69 -23.67
N ASN A 48 -1.91 -13.42 -23.41
CA ASN A 48 -1.77 -12.90 -22.04
C ASN A 48 -3.09 -13.05 -21.26
N VAL A 49 -4.23 -12.89 -21.92
CA VAL A 49 -5.57 -13.09 -21.33
C VAL A 49 -5.75 -14.53 -20.84
N GLN A 50 -5.42 -15.52 -21.68
CA GLN A 50 -5.51 -16.92 -21.31
C GLN A 50 -4.59 -17.28 -20.14
N ARG A 51 -3.36 -16.72 -20.13
CA ARG A 51 -2.44 -16.88 -18.99
C ARG A 51 -3.02 -16.29 -17.72
N ILE A 52 -3.53 -15.06 -17.76
CA ILE A 52 -4.17 -14.41 -16.61
C ILE A 52 -5.37 -15.23 -16.15
N GLY A 53 -6.18 -15.77 -17.06
CA GLY A 53 -7.32 -16.63 -16.74
C GLY A 53 -6.94 -17.90 -15.97
N VAL A 54 -5.98 -18.68 -16.50
CA VAL A 54 -5.47 -19.86 -15.79
C VAL A 54 -4.85 -19.48 -14.44
N MET A 55 -4.05 -18.42 -14.40
CA MET A 55 -3.43 -17.94 -13.18
C MET A 55 -4.44 -17.44 -12.16
N THR A 56 -5.58 -16.88 -12.59
CA THR A 56 -6.68 -16.49 -11.72
C THR A 56 -7.22 -17.71 -10.98
N THR A 57 -7.50 -18.80 -11.69
CA THR A 57 -7.96 -20.06 -11.10
C THR A 57 -6.91 -20.65 -10.14
N TYR A 58 -5.65 -20.68 -10.58
CA TYR A 58 -4.54 -21.19 -9.79
C TYR A 58 -4.38 -20.41 -8.48
N VAL A 59 -4.28 -19.09 -8.56
CA VAL A 59 -4.11 -18.23 -7.38
C VAL A 59 -5.31 -18.37 -6.46
N PHE A 60 -6.54 -18.31 -6.98
CA PHE A 60 -7.76 -18.47 -6.17
C PHE A 60 -7.75 -19.75 -5.32
N LEU A 61 -7.48 -20.89 -5.96
CA LEU A 61 -7.46 -22.19 -5.31
C LEU A 61 -6.27 -22.35 -4.37
N LYS A 62 -5.08 -21.89 -4.78
CA LYS A 62 -3.88 -21.96 -3.94
C LYS A 62 -4.08 -21.13 -2.70
N VAL A 63 -4.43 -19.83 -2.83
CA VAL A 63 -4.67 -18.90 -1.72
C VAL A 63 -5.87 -19.25 -0.86
N LYS A 64 -6.65 -20.28 -1.24
CA LYS A 64 -7.86 -20.71 -0.54
C LYS A 64 -8.83 -19.54 -0.33
N ALA A 65 -8.98 -18.71 -1.36
CA ALA A 65 -9.78 -17.49 -1.32
C ALA A 65 -11.25 -17.76 -0.92
N GLU A 66 -11.79 -18.93 -1.27
CA GLU A 66 -13.14 -19.36 -0.88
C GLU A 66 -13.29 -19.68 0.62
N LYS A 67 -12.19 -19.96 1.32
CA LYS A 67 -12.20 -20.43 2.72
C LYS A 67 -11.86 -19.33 3.72
N ASN A 68 -11.33 -18.20 3.24
CA ASN A 68 -10.89 -17.10 4.09
C ASN A 68 -11.19 -15.77 3.38
N ASN A 69 -12.05 -14.96 3.98
CA ASN A 69 -12.44 -13.66 3.41
C ASN A 69 -11.24 -12.74 3.18
N GLU A 70 -10.25 -12.66 4.09
CA GLU A 70 -9.05 -11.82 3.90
C GLU A 70 -8.24 -12.31 2.70
N HIS A 71 -8.11 -13.64 2.51
CA HIS A 71 -7.44 -14.19 1.34
C HIS A 71 -8.23 -13.90 0.05
N GLY A 72 -9.57 -13.90 0.13
CA GLY A 72 -10.45 -13.44 -0.94
C GLY A 72 -10.22 -11.98 -1.29
N GLU A 73 -10.09 -11.10 -0.30
CA GLU A 73 -9.77 -9.68 -0.48
C GLU A 73 -8.41 -9.51 -1.18
N TYR A 74 -7.37 -10.19 -0.71
CA TYR A 74 -6.03 -10.16 -1.32
C TYR A 74 -6.00 -10.73 -2.73
N PHE A 75 -6.76 -11.80 -2.98
CA PHE A 75 -6.94 -12.35 -4.32
C PHE A 75 -7.56 -11.32 -5.26
N LEU A 76 -8.60 -10.60 -4.82
CA LEU A 76 -9.25 -9.59 -5.64
C LEU A 76 -8.36 -8.34 -5.85
N MET A 77 -7.50 -7.97 -4.89
CA MET A 77 -6.45 -6.98 -5.12
C MET A 77 -5.50 -7.44 -6.23
N TRP A 78 -4.98 -8.67 -6.14
CA TRP A 78 -4.09 -9.25 -7.14
C TRP A 78 -4.72 -9.28 -8.53
N LEU A 79 -5.98 -9.73 -8.61
CA LEU A 79 -6.73 -9.80 -9.86
C LEU A 79 -6.94 -8.39 -10.45
N SER A 80 -7.22 -7.41 -9.59
CA SER A 80 -7.37 -6.01 -9.99
C SER A 80 -6.11 -5.44 -10.62
N ASP A 81 -4.90 -5.76 -10.13
CA ASP A 81 -3.64 -5.35 -10.77
C ASP A 81 -3.51 -5.89 -12.21
N LYS A 82 -3.93 -7.13 -12.45
CA LYS A 82 -3.88 -7.73 -13.80
C LYS A 82 -4.87 -7.07 -14.74
N LEU A 83 -6.12 -6.97 -14.28
CA LEU A 83 -7.20 -6.35 -15.04
C LEU A 83 -6.94 -4.86 -15.30
N PHE A 84 -6.33 -4.15 -14.35
CA PHE A 84 -5.98 -2.74 -14.52
C PHE A 84 -4.94 -2.53 -15.61
N LYS A 85 -3.95 -3.42 -15.73
CA LYS A 85 -2.95 -3.38 -16.82
C LYS A 85 -3.60 -3.55 -18.18
N MET A 86 -4.46 -4.56 -18.33
CA MET A 86 -5.23 -4.78 -19.55
C MET A 86 -6.12 -3.56 -19.88
N HIS A 87 -6.79 -3.02 -18.86
CA HIS A 87 -7.62 -1.84 -19.02
C HIS A 87 -6.84 -0.61 -19.48
N LYS A 88 -5.62 -0.43 -18.98
CA LYS A 88 -4.73 0.65 -19.39
C LYS A 88 -4.23 0.49 -20.83
N GLU A 89 -3.99 -0.74 -21.29
CA GLU A 89 -3.59 -1.03 -22.68
C GLU A 89 -4.73 -0.76 -23.67
N ASP A 90 -5.97 -1.04 -23.27
CA ASP A 90 -7.20 -0.79 -24.02
C ASP A 90 -7.70 0.66 -23.99
N LYS A 91 -7.04 1.52 -23.21
CA LYS A 91 -7.52 2.87 -22.94
C LYS A 91 -7.54 3.71 -24.22
N ILE A 92 -8.69 4.32 -24.49
CA ILE A 92 -8.85 5.36 -25.50
C ILE A 92 -8.59 6.72 -24.85
N GLU A 93 -7.77 7.56 -25.49
CA GLU A 93 -7.49 8.91 -25.03
C GLU A 93 -8.76 9.76 -25.01
N GLY A 94 -9.00 10.48 -23.91
CA GLY A 94 -10.20 11.31 -23.72
C GLY A 94 -11.39 10.63 -23.03
N GLU A 95 -11.38 9.32 -22.84
CA GLU A 95 -12.47 8.61 -22.14
C GLU A 95 -12.31 8.59 -20.61
N ASN A 96 -13.44 8.52 -19.90
CA ASN A 96 -13.44 8.20 -18.47
C ASN A 96 -13.04 6.74 -18.28
N ASN A 97 -11.82 6.52 -17.81
CA ASN A 97 -11.26 5.18 -17.57
C ASN A 97 -11.51 4.67 -16.15
N ARG A 98 -12.53 5.21 -15.49
CA ARG A 98 -13.04 4.65 -14.24
C ARG A 98 -13.92 3.46 -14.56
N ILE A 99 -13.53 2.32 -14.03
CA ILE A 99 -14.26 1.06 -14.15
C ILE A 99 -14.18 0.34 -12.81
N THR A 100 -15.22 -0.40 -12.48
CA THR A 100 -15.23 -1.29 -11.31
C THR A 100 -14.50 -2.59 -11.60
N LEU A 101 -14.16 -3.33 -10.55
CA LEU A 101 -13.58 -4.66 -10.68
C LEU A 101 -14.51 -5.63 -11.45
N ASP A 102 -15.82 -5.59 -11.19
CA ASP A 102 -16.82 -6.42 -11.88
C ASP A 102 -16.89 -6.14 -13.38
N GLU A 103 -16.96 -4.86 -13.76
CA GLU A 103 -17.01 -4.46 -15.17
C GLU A 103 -15.73 -4.85 -15.91
N ALA A 104 -14.55 -4.68 -15.28
CA ALA A 104 -13.29 -5.10 -15.86
C ALA A 104 -13.20 -6.63 -15.99
N TYR A 105 -13.64 -7.36 -14.96
CA TYR A 105 -13.72 -8.81 -14.99
C TYR A 105 -14.61 -9.30 -16.15
N LYS A 106 -15.79 -8.68 -16.32
CA LYS A 106 -16.72 -8.97 -17.44
C LYS A 106 -16.12 -8.67 -18.80
N LYS A 107 -15.43 -7.53 -18.91
CA LYS A 107 -14.82 -7.09 -20.17
C LYS A 107 -13.66 -8.01 -20.59
N TYR A 108 -12.84 -8.44 -19.64
CA TYR A 108 -11.54 -9.04 -19.92
C TYR A 108 -11.42 -10.53 -19.66
N LEU A 109 -12.26 -11.11 -18.78
CA LEU A 109 -12.10 -12.50 -18.36
C LEU A 109 -13.38 -13.34 -18.42
N ASP A 110 -14.58 -12.76 -18.26
CA ASP A 110 -15.83 -13.52 -18.14
C ASP A 110 -16.12 -14.42 -19.35
N LYS A 111 -15.77 -13.98 -20.56
CA LYS A 111 -15.88 -14.79 -21.79
C LYS A 111 -14.97 -16.02 -21.80
N ASP A 112 -13.88 -15.98 -21.03
CA ASP A 112 -12.82 -16.99 -21.03
C ASP A 112 -12.80 -17.82 -19.73
N ILE A 113 -13.60 -17.47 -18.71
CA ILE A 113 -13.62 -18.10 -17.38
C ILE A 113 -14.42 -19.41 -17.31
N GLY A 114 -15.31 -19.65 -18.29
CA GLY A 114 -16.27 -20.74 -18.22
C GLY A 114 -17.22 -20.59 -17.02
N ASP A 115 -17.68 -21.70 -16.46
CA ASP A 115 -18.70 -21.71 -15.39
C ASP A 115 -18.16 -21.37 -13.99
N TYR A 116 -16.87 -21.08 -13.84
CA TYR A 116 -16.24 -20.90 -12.53
C TYR A 116 -16.55 -19.50 -11.95
N LYS A 117 -17.72 -19.37 -11.32
CA LYS A 117 -18.24 -18.12 -10.74
C LYS A 117 -17.58 -17.80 -9.39
N TYR A 118 -16.32 -17.31 -9.42
CA TYR A 118 -15.55 -16.92 -8.24
C TYR A 118 -16.36 -16.07 -7.25
N TRP A 119 -17.15 -15.14 -7.76
CA TRP A 119 -17.98 -14.22 -6.97
C TRP A 119 -18.86 -14.93 -5.94
N ASN A 120 -19.42 -16.09 -6.27
CA ASN A 120 -20.31 -16.84 -5.38
C ASN A 120 -19.55 -17.55 -4.25
N LEU A 121 -18.25 -17.77 -4.43
CA LEU A 121 -17.39 -18.49 -3.48
C LEU A 121 -16.65 -17.53 -2.54
N LEU A 122 -16.60 -16.23 -2.84
CA LEU A 122 -15.81 -15.23 -2.12
C LEU A 122 -16.47 -14.68 -0.85
N GLY A 123 -17.67 -15.17 -0.48
CA GLY A 123 -18.35 -14.73 0.73
C GLY A 123 -18.47 -13.21 0.81
N LYS A 124 -17.96 -12.61 1.89
CA LYS A 124 -18.00 -11.14 2.08
C LYS A 124 -17.09 -10.40 1.10
N ALA A 125 -15.96 -11.00 0.70
CA ALA A 125 -15.02 -10.37 -0.25
C ALA A 125 -15.67 -10.10 -1.62
N SER A 126 -16.77 -10.79 -1.96
CA SER A 126 -17.56 -10.52 -3.17
C SER A 126 -18.07 -9.07 -3.25
N GLY A 127 -18.19 -8.36 -2.12
CA GLY A 127 -18.55 -6.94 -2.10
C GLY A 127 -17.54 -6.03 -2.80
N LEU A 128 -16.28 -6.46 -2.95
CA LEU A 128 -15.23 -5.76 -3.69
C LEU A 128 -15.48 -5.68 -5.20
N LYS A 129 -16.47 -6.40 -5.74
CA LYS A 129 -16.87 -6.30 -7.15
C LYS A 129 -17.16 -4.86 -7.59
N ASN A 130 -17.69 -4.04 -6.67
CA ASN A 130 -18.05 -2.64 -6.91
C ASN A 130 -16.89 -1.67 -6.63
N ALA A 131 -15.73 -2.14 -6.20
CA ALA A 131 -14.57 -1.30 -5.94
C ALA A 131 -14.01 -0.75 -7.25
N ASN A 132 -13.48 0.47 -7.20
CA ASN A 132 -12.76 1.05 -8.34
C ASN A 132 -11.49 0.22 -8.65
N LEU A 133 -11.32 -0.16 -9.91
CA LEU A 133 -10.23 -1.03 -10.35
C LEU A 133 -8.84 -0.43 -10.10
N ARG A 134 -8.67 0.88 -10.38
CA ARG A 134 -7.39 1.57 -10.13
C ARG A 134 -7.05 1.55 -8.65
N HIS A 135 -8.03 1.81 -7.77
CA HIS A 135 -7.78 1.80 -6.33
C HIS A 135 -7.32 0.42 -5.86
N MET A 136 -8.02 -0.64 -6.26
CA MET A 136 -7.64 -2.02 -5.89
C MET A 136 -6.25 -2.41 -6.41
N ASN A 137 -5.84 -1.90 -7.58
CA ASN A 137 -4.47 -2.03 -8.06
C ASN A 137 -3.46 -1.35 -7.12
N GLU A 138 -3.75 -0.17 -6.57
CA GLU A 138 -2.89 0.50 -5.58
C GLU A 138 -2.83 -0.26 -4.25
N PHE A 139 -3.92 -0.91 -3.83
CA PHE A 139 -3.91 -1.83 -2.69
C PHE A 139 -3.02 -3.05 -2.95
N TYR A 140 -3.06 -3.61 -4.17
CA TYR A 140 -2.16 -4.71 -4.52
C TYR A 140 -0.68 -4.29 -4.50
N LYS A 141 -0.36 -3.05 -4.89
CA LYS A 141 1.04 -2.55 -4.75
C LYS A 141 1.50 -2.62 -3.30
N LEU A 142 0.66 -2.22 -2.34
CA LEU A 142 0.99 -2.34 -0.91
C LEU A 142 1.18 -3.82 -0.52
N LEU A 143 0.22 -4.68 -0.85
CA LEU A 143 0.32 -6.12 -0.57
C LEU A 143 1.59 -6.72 -1.17
N LYS A 144 1.94 -6.34 -2.40
CA LYS A 144 3.14 -6.82 -3.09
C LYS A 144 4.42 -6.38 -2.39
N HIS A 145 4.51 -5.14 -1.92
CA HIS A 145 5.67 -4.69 -1.14
C HIS A 145 5.77 -5.45 0.20
N ILE A 146 4.66 -5.61 0.91
CA ILE A 146 4.58 -6.43 2.13
C ILE A 146 5.07 -7.86 1.85
N CYS A 147 4.58 -8.47 0.77
CA CYS A 147 4.97 -9.83 0.40
C CYS A 147 6.45 -9.95 0.01
N LYS A 148 7.01 -8.95 -0.68
CA LYS A 148 8.45 -8.92 -0.97
C LYS A 148 9.27 -8.85 0.32
N THR A 149 8.88 -8.03 1.28
CA THR A 149 9.52 -7.99 2.60
C THR A 149 9.45 -9.36 3.29
N ILE A 150 8.27 -9.98 3.36
CA ILE A 150 8.08 -11.31 3.98
C ILE A 150 8.94 -12.39 3.31
N MET A 151 8.98 -12.41 1.97
CA MET A 151 9.70 -13.46 1.22
C MET A 151 11.21 -13.28 1.22
N HIS A 152 11.69 -12.04 1.24
CA HIS A 152 13.12 -11.76 1.28
C HIS A 152 13.75 -12.28 2.57
N HIS A 153 13.08 -12.11 3.72
CA HIS A 153 13.49 -12.74 4.98
C HIS A 153 13.62 -14.26 4.84
N LYS A 154 12.72 -14.92 4.10
CA LYS A 154 12.73 -16.39 3.97
C LYS A 154 13.90 -16.90 3.13
N ILE A 155 14.20 -16.24 2.01
CA ILE A 155 15.09 -16.78 0.96
C ILE A 155 16.52 -16.24 1.10
N LYS A 156 16.68 -14.96 1.44
CA LYS A 156 17.98 -14.27 1.46
C LYS A 156 18.10 -13.32 2.65
N PRO A 157 18.14 -13.83 3.88
CA PRO A 157 18.19 -13.00 5.09
C PRO A 157 19.42 -12.06 5.13
N THR A 158 20.47 -12.34 4.35
CA THR A 158 21.73 -11.58 4.32
C THR A 158 21.74 -10.39 3.35
N GLU A 159 20.78 -10.27 2.41
CA GLU A 159 20.69 -9.12 1.49
C GLU A 159 19.90 -7.96 2.14
N TYR A 160 20.50 -7.28 3.12
CA TYR A 160 19.83 -6.28 3.97
C TYR A 160 19.17 -5.10 3.20
N THR A 161 19.80 -4.62 2.14
CA THR A 161 19.42 -3.37 1.45
C THR A 161 18.06 -3.44 0.75
N SER A 162 17.73 -4.57 0.12
CA SER A 162 16.47 -4.75 -0.60
C SER A 162 15.29 -5.03 0.35
N HIS A 163 15.54 -5.62 1.53
CA HIS A 163 14.52 -5.83 2.56
C HIS A 163 14.00 -4.50 3.13
N LEU A 164 14.93 -3.61 3.49
CA LEU A 164 14.61 -2.30 4.03
C LEU A 164 13.88 -1.43 3.00
N GLN A 165 14.32 -1.47 1.74
CA GLN A 165 13.65 -0.74 0.66
C GLN A 165 12.19 -1.19 0.47
N ASN A 166 11.91 -2.50 0.51
CA ASN A 166 10.52 -2.99 0.41
C ASN A 166 9.66 -2.61 1.62
N SER A 167 10.24 -2.61 2.83
CA SER A 167 9.57 -2.12 4.04
C SER A 167 9.24 -0.62 3.93
N THR A 168 10.19 0.20 3.50
CA THR A 168 9.98 1.63 3.22
C THR A 168 8.91 1.87 2.15
N ASN A 169 8.93 1.10 1.06
CA ASN A 169 7.91 1.19 0.02
C ASN A 169 6.52 0.79 0.54
N SER A 170 6.44 -0.19 1.45
CA SER A 170 5.18 -0.56 2.11
C SER A 170 4.64 0.62 2.94
N SER A 171 5.50 1.23 3.77
CA SER A 171 5.11 2.38 4.59
C SER A 171 4.66 3.57 3.75
N ASN A 172 5.41 3.92 2.69
CA ASN A 172 5.03 4.99 1.76
C ASN A 172 3.69 4.74 1.08
N GLN A 173 3.46 3.53 0.57
CA GLN A 173 2.20 3.18 -0.10
C GLN A 173 1.03 3.16 0.90
N TYR A 174 1.24 2.69 2.13
CA TYR A 174 0.23 2.72 3.19
C TYR A 174 -0.21 4.15 3.52
N MET A 175 0.75 5.06 3.71
CA MET A 175 0.47 6.48 3.92
C MET A 175 -0.34 7.08 2.76
N LEU A 176 0.05 6.79 1.53
CA LEU A 176 -0.63 7.31 0.34
C LEU A 176 -2.08 6.80 0.22
N LEU A 177 -2.30 5.51 0.47
CA LEU A 177 -3.63 4.90 0.47
C LEU A 177 -4.51 5.49 1.58
N TYR A 178 -3.98 5.65 2.79
CA TYR A 178 -4.72 6.28 3.89
C TYR A 178 -5.15 7.70 3.53
N GLN A 179 -4.26 8.53 2.99
CA GLN A 179 -4.60 9.90 2.64
C GLN A 179 -5.67 9.99 1.54
N ASN A 180 -5.61 9.11 0.54
CA ASN A 180 -6.62 9.04 -0.51
C ASN A 180 -7.98 8.55 0.02
N PHE A 181 -8.00 7.66 1.02
CA PHE A 181 -9.20 6.91 1.42
C PHE A 181 -9.59 7.02 2.90
N SER A 182 -9.08 8.03 3.62
CA SER A 182 -9.31 8.26 5.06
C SER A 182 -10.78 8.40 5.48
N LYS A 183 -11.69 8.52 4.51
CA LYS A 183 -13.15 8.67 4.72
C LYS A 183 -13.97 7.56 4.08
N CYS A 184 -13.33 6.46 3.67
CA CYS A 184 -13.99 5.31 3.04
C CYS A 184 -13.76 4.05 3.88
N ASP A 185 -14.74 3.67 4.69
CA ASP A 185 -14.65 2.52 5.60
C ASP A 185 -14.29 1.22 4.88
N SER A 186 -14.84 0.99 3.69
CA SER A 186 -14.50 -0.16 2.85
C SER A 186 -13.00 -0.25 2.52
N TYR A 187 -12.37 0.88 2.20
CA TYR A 187 -10.94 0.93 1.90
C TYR A 187 -10.09 0.93 3.17
N LEU A 188 -10.57 1.56 4.25
CA LEU A 188 -9.91 1.52 5.55
C LEU A 188 -9.86 0.10 6.13
N HIS A 189 -10.92 -0.69 5.96
CA HIS A 189 -10.94 -2.11 6.34
C HIS A 189 -9.86 -2.91 5.59
N LEU A 190 -9.70 -2.67 4.28
CA LEU A 190 -8.62 -3.30 3.49
C LEU A 190 -7.23 -2.87 3.99
N LEU A 191 -7.05 -1.58 4.34
CA LEU A 191 -5.81 -1.08 4.95
C LEU A 191 -5.51 -1.79 6.27
N ASP A 192 -6.51 -1.92 7.13
CA ASP A 192 -6.39 -2.58 8.43
C ASP A 192 -5.96 -4.05 8.29
N ASN A 193 -6.52 -4.78 7.32
CA ASN A 193 -6.13 -6.17 7.08
C ASN A 193 -4.69 -6.31 6.58
N LEU A 194 -4.27 -5.43 5.66
CA LEU A 194 -2.87 -5.37 5.20
C LEU A 194 -1.92 -5.01 6.35
N LYS A 195 -2.31 -4.06 7.21
CA LYS A 195 -1.55 -3.69 8.40
C LYS A 195 -1.42 -4.84 9.38
N LYS A 196 -2.51 -5.52 9.73
CA LYS A 196 -2.49 -6.72 10.60
C LYS A 196 -1.57 -7.80 10.05
N THR A 197 -1.58 -8.01 8.73
CA THR A 197 -0.69 -8.96 8.05
C THR A 197 0.78 -8.61 8.26
N TYR A 198 1.13 -7.34 8.07
CA TYR A 198 2.49 -6.84 8.23
C TYR A 198 2.96 -6.83 9.69
N GLU A 199 2.14 -6.35 10.62
CA GLU A 199 2.49 -6.29 12.05
C GLU A 199 2.65 -7.67 12.67
N LYS A 200 1.83 -8.64 12.27
CA LYS A 200 2.02 -10.03 12.73
C LYS A 200 3.28 -10.67 12.12
N PHE A 201 3.72 -10.24 10.94
CA PHE A 201 5.05 -10.62 10.42
C PHE A 201 6.16 -9.99 11.26
N ARG A 202 6.14 -8.68 11.50
CA ARG A 202 7.11 -7.98 12.36
C ARG A 202 7.22 -8.61 13.75
N SER A 203 6.08 -8.89 14.37
CA SER A 203 6.03 -9.59 15.67
C SER A 203 6.68 -10.97 15.63
N THR A 204 6.57 -11.69 14.51
CA THR A 204 7.27 -12.99 14.33
C THR A 204 8.77 -12.79 14.23
N ILE A 205 9.22 -11.75 13.51
CA ILE A 205 10.64 -11.42 13.35
C ILE A 205 11.24 -10.96 14.67
N LYS A 206 10.53 -10.15 15.46
CA LYS A 206 10.98 -9.69 16.78
C LYS A 206 11.46 -10.82 17.69
N ASN A 207 10.83 -12.00 17.60
CA ASN A 207 11.19 -13.16 18.41
C ASN A 207 12.44 -13.90 17.93
N GLY A 208 12.82 -13.75 16.66
CA GLY A 208 13.98 -14.42 16.06
C GLY A 208 15.17 -13.50 15.77
N ASP A 209 14.90 -12.29 15.30
CA ASP A 209 15.87 -11.24 14.97
C ASP A 209 15.30 -9.84 15.33
N PRO A 210 15.44 -9.41 16.60
CA PRO A 210 14.96 -8.11 17.05
C PRO A 210 15.59 -6.93 16.32
N ASN A 211 16.85 -7.06 15.88
CA ASN A 211 17.56 -6.00 15.18
C ASN A 211 16.94 -5.79 13.80
N LEU A 212 16.69 -6.88 13.06
CA LEU A 212 15.99 -6.79 11.78
C LEU A 212 14.61 -6.18 11.94
N GLU A 213 13.84 -6.60 12.95
CA GLU A 213 12.51 -6.03 13.21
C GLU A 213 12.57 -4.52 13.45
N SER A 214 13.51 -4.05 14.28
CA SER A 214 13.68 -2.63 14.59
C SER A 214 14.04 -1.77 13.38
N SER A 215 14.67 -2.36 12.36
CA SER A 215 14.99 -1.69 11.11
C SER A 215 13.78 -1.57 10.17
N LEU A 216 12.72 -2.37 10.36
CA LEU A 216 11.53 -2.32 9.51
C LEU A 216 10.68 -1.09 9.86
N GLN A 217 10.28 -0.37 8.82
CA GLN A 217 9.33 0.72 8.94
C GLN A 217 7.98 0.20 9.43
N THR A 218 7.35 0.93 10.34
CA THR A 218 5.97 0.71 10.76
C THR A 218 4.98 1.18 9.67
N LEU A 219 3.75 0.66 9.71
CA LEU A 219 2.66 1.15 8.85
C LEU A 219 1.79 2.16 9.63
N THR A 220 2.21 3.42 9.60
CA THR A 220 1.55 4.56 10.24
C THR A 220 1.08 5.59 9.21
N THR A 221 0.17 6.47 9.61
CA THR A 221 -0.22 7.60 8.74
C THR A 221 0.90 8.65 8.66
N ILE A 222 0.74 9.65 7.79
CA ILE A 222 1.68 10.80 7.70
C ILE A 222 1.74 11.56 9.02
N GLU A 223 0.60 11.63 9.72
CA GLU A 223 0.46 12.21 11.06
C GLU A 223 0.97 11.26 12.17
N ASN A 224 1.67 10.18 11.82
CA ASN A 224 2.18 9.15 12.72
C ASN A 224 1.09 8.44 13.55
N THR A 225 -0.14 8.39 13.04
CA THR A 225 -1.20 7.63 13.71
C THR A 225 -0.96 6.13 13.52
N ASP A 226 -0.79 5.42 14.64
CA ASP A 226 -0.63 3.97 14.69
C ASP A 226 -1.87 3.30 15.29
N SER A 227 -2.96 3.30 14.52
CA SER A 227 -4.23 2.67 14.91
C SER A 227 -4.76 1.76 13.80
N TYR A 228 -5.79 0.98 14.16
CA TYR A 228 -6.74 0.42 13.21
C TYR A 228 -7.91 1.40 13.08
N PHE A 229 -8.55 1.45 11.92
CA PHE A 229 -9.53 2.49 11.60
C PHE A 229 -10.96 2.00 11.67
N VAL A 230 -11.20 0.71 11.44
CA VAL A 230 -12.55 0.15 11.36
C VAL A 230 -12.73 -0.98 12.38
N GLU A 231 -13.68 -0.78 13.30
CA GLU A 231 -14.13 -1.80 14.23
C GLU A 231 -15.46 -2.42 13.75
N GLY A 232 -15.59 -3.74 13.81
CA GLY A 232 -16.86 -4.41 13.50
C GLY A 232 -17.29 -4.38 12.02
N PHE A 233 -16.34 -4.28 11.08
CA PHE A 233 -16.65 -4.23 9.64
C PHE A 233 -17.57 -5.38 9.20
N SER A 234 -18.69 -5.02 8.57
CA SER A 234 -19.77 -5.96 8.25
C SER A 234 -19.96 -6.15 6.75
N THR A 235 -19.89 -5.07 5.96
CA THR A 235 -20.16 -5.07 4.52
C THR A 235 -19.33 -4.03 3.76
N PHE A 236 -19.01 -4.33 2.50
CA PHE A 236 -18.42 -3.37 1.58
C PHE A 236 -19.50 -2.45 0.99
N ASP A 237 -19.23 -1.15 1.04
CA ASP A 237 -20.00 -0.11 0.36
C ASP A 237 -19.04 0.93 -0.27
N PHE A 238 -19.20 1.13 -1.59
CA PHE A 238 -18.41 2.08 -2.39
C PHE A 238 -19.30 3.21 -2.96
N SER A 239 -20.56 3.31 -2.51
CA SER A 239 -21.49 4.35 -2.93
C SER A 239 -21.11 5.73 -2.39
N ASN A 240 -20.40 5.78 -1.26
CA ASN A 240 -19.86 7.01 -0.70
C ASN A 240 -18.94 7.70 -1.71
N SER A 241 -19.20 8.99 -1.98
CA SER A 241 -18.41 9.80 -2.92
C SER A 241 -16.92 9.85 -2.59
N LYS A 242 -16.55 9.69 -1.31
CA LYS A 242 -15.16 9.59 -0.86
C LYS A 242 -14.48 8.27 -1.25
N CYS A 243 -15.23 7.21 -1.51
CA CYS A 243 -14.70 5.97 -2.09
C CYS A 243 -14.52 6.07 -3.62
N GLN A 244 -15.10 7.10 -4.25
CA GLN A 244 -15.12 7.28 -5.70
C GLN A 244 -14.16 8.37 -6.19
N SER A 245 -13.49 9.06 -5.26
CA SER A 245 -12.54 10.12 -5.57
C SER A 245 -11.41 9.60 -6.46
N GLU A 246 -10.88 10.48 -7.30
CA GLU A 246 -9.71 10.19 -8.12
C GLU A 246 -8.49 9.94 -7.22
N TYR A 247 -7.72 8.90 -7.54
CA TYR A 247 -6.47 8.63 -6.84
C TYR A 247 -5.39 9.66 -7.22
N ASP A 248 -4.87 10.37 -6.23
CA ASP A 248 -3.81 11.36 -6.38
C ASP A 248 -2.46 10.79 -5.86
N ASP A 249 -1.58 10.48 -6.81
CA ASP A 249 -0.22 9.98 -6.56
C ASP A 249 0.69 11.05 -5.91
N SER A 250 0.33 12.33 -6.01
CA SER A 250 1.17 13.47 -5.60
C SER A 250 0.95 13.93 -4.15
N ILE A 251 -0.01 13.33 -3.42
CA ILE A 251 -0.36 13.76 -2.05
C ILE A 251 0.88 13.74 -1.14
N LEU A 252 1.69 12.69 -1.20
CA LEU A 252 2.86 12.54 -0.33
C LEU A 252 3.95 13.58 -0.62
N GLU A 253 4.11 14.02 -1.87
CA GLU A 253 5.02 15.13 -2.18
C GLU A 253 4.48 16.46 -1.65
N LYS A 254 3.17 16.69 -1.77
CA LYS A 254 2.51 17.90 -1.28
C LYS A 254 2.61 18.01 0.23
N SER A 255 2.44 16.90 0.96
CA SER A 255 2.57 16.89 2.43
C SER A 255 4.00 17.19 2.87
N LYS A 256 5.01 16.53 2.28
CA LYS A 256 6.43 16.78 2.57
C LYS A 256 6.84 18.22 2.30
N LYS A 257 6.37 18.82 1.20
CA LYS A 257 6.60 20.24 0.88
C LYS A 257 5.95 21.17 1.91
N THR A 258 4.79 20.80 2.43
CA THR A 258 4.07 21.59 3.45
C THR A 258 4.80 21.55 4.78
N GLU A 259 5.24 20.37 5.24
CA GLU A 259 6.04 20.21 6.45
C GLU A 259 7.36 21.00 6.39
N ALA A 260 8.07 20.95 5.25
CA ALA A 260 9.30 21.71 5.05
C ALA A 260 9.06 23.24 5.16
N ARG A 261 7.94 23.74 4.63
CA ARG A 261 7.55 25.14 4.74
C ARG A 261 7.18 25.55 6.16
N THR A 262 6.51 24.67 6.92
CA THR A 262 6.17 24.95 8.33
C THR A 262 7.44 25.04 9.18
N LYS A 263 8.40 24.11 9.00
CA LYS A 263 9.70 24.16 9.70
C LYS A 263 10.52 25.41 9.36
N GLN A 264 10.41 25.93 8.13
CA GLN A 264 11.05 27.19 7.74
C GLN A 264 10.38 28.43 8.36
N LYS A 265 9.08 28.38 8.64
CA LYS A 265 8.36 29.49 9.30
C LYS A 265 8.63 29.54 10.81
N ASP A 266 8.74 28.39 11.47
CA ASP A 266 9.07 28.33 12.91
C ASP A 266 10.50 28.78 13.20
N ASN A 267 11.44 28.57 12.28
CA ASN A 267 12.83 29.07 12.41
C ASN A 267 12.98 30.57 12.07
N GLY A 268 11.90 31.26 11.69
CA GLY A 268 11.91 32.68 11.30
C GLY A 268 11.29 33.63 12.33
N ALA A 269 10.83 33.13 13.48
CA ALA A 269 10.15 33.94 14.50
C ALA A 269 11.08 34.52 15.60
N ASP A 270 12.36 34.15 15.63
CA ASP A 270 13.33 34.62 16.63
C ASP A 270 14.40 35.56 16.04
N THR A 271 14.01 36.65 15.37
CA THR A 271 14.92 37.82 15.26
C THR A 271 14.18 39.12 14.94
N LEU A 272 13.36 39.63 15.85
CA LEU A 272 13.00 41.06 15.85
C LEU A 272 12.79 41.56 17.29
N GLU A 273 13.89 41.77 18.03
CA GLU A 273 13.93 42.83 19.04
C GLU A 273 15.11 43.78 18.77
N SER A 274 14.70 44.97 18.30
CA SER A 274 15.34 46.27 18.26
C SER A 274 16.75 46.42 18.84
N LYS A 275 17.70 46.79 17.97
CA LYS A 275 18.74 47.76 18.33
C LYS A 275 19.00 48.70 17.17
N ASP A 276 18.43 49.90 17.28
CA ASP A 276 19.00 51.10 16.70
C ASP A 276 18.78 52.26 17.67
N LYS A 277 19.87 52.75 18.27
CA LYS A 277 20.19 54.18 18.35
C LYS A 277 21.62 54.43 18.84
N VAL A 278 22.46 54.77 17.85
CA VAL A 278 23.33 55.94 17.74
C VAL A 278 24.45 56.15 18.79
N VAL A 279 25.65 56.15 18.20
CA VAL A 279 26.96 56.66 18.60
C VAL A 279 26.95 58.16 18.93
N ASP A 280 27.56 58.58 20.05
CA ASP A 280 28.67 59.55 20.01
C ASP A 280 29.48 59.53 21.31
N GLY A 281 30.79 59.71 21.17
CA GLY A 281 31.78 59.56 22.22
C GLY A 281 32.28 60.87 22.83
N SER A 282 33.16 60.65 23.82
CA SER A 282 34.12 61.60 24.41
C SER A 282 33.54 62.62 25.41
N GLN A 283 33.84 62.43 26.69
CA GLN A 283 35.02 63.04 27.33
C GLN A 283 35.05 62.78 28.86
N SER A 284 36.23 62.31 29.31
CA SER A 284 36.98 62.79 30.48
C SER A 284 36.35 62.86 31.89
N LYS A 285 37.00 62.08 32.78
CA LYS A 285 37.54 62.46 34.11
C LYS A 285 36.63 62.57 35.35
N GLU A 286 37.12 61.83 36.35
CA GLU A 286 37.28 62.15 37.78
C GLU A 286 36.06 62.32 38.70
N ASN A 287 35.96 61.31 39.57
CA ASN A 287 35.96 61.38 41.04
C ASN A 287 34.90 62.22 41.79
N ALA A 288 34.22 61.45 42.65
CA ALA A 288 34.05 61.64 44.10
C ALA A 288 32.71 62.15 44.64
N LYS A 289 32.32 61.43 45.70
CA LYS A 289 31.51 61.81 46.87
C LYS A 289 30.01 62.06 46.66
N GLY A 290 29.25 61.23 47.37
CA GLY A 290 28.74 61.69 48.66
C GLY A 290 27.23 61.60 48.83
N SER A 291 26.86 60.97 49.95
CA SER A 291 25.61 61.10 50.72
C SER A 291 24.30 60.69 50.04
N GLU A 292 23.28 60.21 50.74
CA GLU A 292 23.04 59.53 52.02
C GLU A 292 21.51 59.56 52.10
N HIS A 293 20.92 58.51 52.70
CA HIS A 293 19.62 58.58 53.39
C HIS A 293 18.37 58.85 52.54
N THR A 294 17.19 58.30 52.80
CA THR A 294 16.61 57.47 53.87
C THR A 294 15.28 56.98 53.27
N ASP A 295 14.99 55.68 53.26
CA ASP A 295 14.23 54.96 54.31
C ASP A 295 12.68 55.11 54.14
N PRO A 296 11.86 54.19 54.66
CA PRO A 296 10.94 53.43 53.81
C PRO A 296 9.49 53.54 54.28
N GLY A 297 8.59 53.06 53.42
CA GLY A 297 7.20 52.77 53.73
C GLY A 297 6.62 51.89 52.64
#